data_AF-A0A841EN54-F1
#
_entry.id   AF-A0A841EN54-F1
#
_cell.length_a   1.000
_cell.length_b   1.000
_cell.length_c   1.000
_cell.angle_alpha   90.00
_cell.angle_beta   90.00
_cell.angle_gamma   90.00
#
_symmetry.space_group_name_H-M   'P 1'
#
loop_
_entity.id
_entity.type
_entity.pdbx_description
1 polymer ?
#
loop_
_entity_poly.entity_id
_entity_poly.type
_entity_poly.pdbx_seq_one_letter_code
_entity_poly.pdbx_strand_id
1 'polypeptide(L)'
;MAAQHAANGRIGALESWSRTSDRAARTKRARENSPACFEYHLARVDAEITDHQERVKAAEAAHRAYMLRLAQASAKSRKKKAARDDAA
;
A
#
# COMPACT_ATOMS: atom_id res chain seq x y z
N MET A 1 18.10 22.69 7.27
CA MET A 1 18.46 21.32 6.81
C MET A 1 17.25 20.52 6.30
N ALA A 2 16.19 20.28 7.07
CA ALA A 2 15.04 19.45 6.64
C ALA A 2 14.34 19.91 5.34
N ALA A 3 14.18 21.22 5.12
CA ALA A 3 13.60 21.77 3.89
C ALA A 3 14.44 21.47 2.64
N GLN A 4 15.78 21.44 2.76
CA GLN A 4 16.70 21.12 1.67
C GLN A 4 16.54 19.65 1.23
N HIS A 5 16.46 18.73 2.19
CA HIS A 5 16.25 17.30 1.90
C HIS A 5 14.91 17.05 1.22
N ALA A 6 13.84 17.75 1.64
CA ALA A 6 12.53 17.66 0.98
C ALA A 6 12.56 18.18 -0.47
N ALA A 7 13.28 19.27 -0.73
CA ALA A 7 13.47 19.80 -2.08
C ALA A 7 14.24 18.81 -2.97
N ASN A 8 15.35 18.26 -2.48
CA ASN A 8 16.15 17.27 -3.21
C ASN A 8 15.34 16.01 -3.54
N GLY A 9 14.53 15.53 -2.60
CA GLY A 9 13.66 14.38 -2.83
C GLY A 9 12.63 14.63 -3.93
N ARG A 10 12.04 15.85 -3.97
CA ARG A 10 11.12 16.25 -5.05
C ARG A 10 11.80 16.35 -6.40
N ILE A 11 12.98 16.98 -6.47
CA ILE A 11 13.77 17.10 -7.70
C ILE A 11 14.06 15.72 -8.26
N GLY A 12 14.62 14.82 -7.45
CA GLY A 12 14.94 13.45 -7.87
C GLY A 12 13.72 12.66 -8.34
N ALA A 13 12.56 12.81 -7.66
CA ALA A 13 11.32 12.17 -8.10
C ALA A 13 10.86 12.68 -9.46
N LEU A 14 10.83 14.00 -9.67
CA LEU A 14 10.39 14.62 -10.92
C LEU A 14 11.30 14.25 -12.09
N GLU A 15 12.61 14.33 -11.91
CA GLU A 15 13.58 13.89 -12.91
C GLU A 15 13.45 12.39 -13.21
N SER A 16 13.23 11.57 -12.19
CA SER A 16 13.05 10.15 -12.41
C SER A 16 11.78 9.84 -13.20
N TRP A 17 10.70 10.61 -13.00
CA TRP A 17 9.46 10.46 -13.76
C TRP A 17 9.55 11.01 -15.18
N SER A 18 10.35 12.06 -15.43
CA SER A 18 10.56 12.58 -16.79
C SER A 18 11.30 11.58 -17.69
N ARG A 19 12.20 10.78 -17.10
CA ARG A 19 12.94 9.70 -17.79
C ARG A 19 12.15 8.38 -17.91
N THR A 20 10.97 8.27 -17.32
CA THR A 20 10.17 7.04 -17.36
C THR A 20 9.20 7.06 -18.54
N SER A 21 9.49 6.26 -19.57
CA SER A 21 8.60 6.07 -20.73
C SER A 21 7.38 5.22 -20.39
N ASP A 22 7.59 4.06 -19.76
CA ASP A 22 6.52 3.18 -19.31
C ASP A 22 6.26 3.30 -17.80
N ARG A 23 5.24 4.11 -17.46
CA ARG A 23 4.81 4.32 -16.08
C ARG A 23 4.11 3.10 -15.48
N ALA A 24 3.46 2.29 -16.32
CA ALA A 24 2.77 1.10 -15.87
C ALA A 24 3.80 0.05 -15.44
N ALA A 25 4.82 -0.22 -16.25
CA ALA A 25 5.91 -1.12 -15.92
C ALA A 25 6.66 -0.69 -14.65
N ARG A 26 6.97 0.61 -14.51
CA ARG A 26 7.65 1.13 -13.32
C ARG A 26 6.92 0.81 -12.01
N THR A 27 5.58 0.86 -12.02
CA THR A 27 4.75 0.63 -10.82
C THR A 27 4.27 -0.81 -10.68
N LYS A 28 4.45 -1.65 -11.70
CA LYS A 28 3.95 -3.03 -11.75
C LYS A 28 4.42 -3.85 -10.56
N ARG A 29 5.73 -3.90 -10.33
CA ARG A 29 6.33 -4.65 -9.20
C ARG A 29 5.75 -4.24 -7.85
N ALA A 30 5.53 -2.94 -7.64
CA ALA A 30 4.95 -2.43 -6.40
C ALA A 30 3.47 -2.82 -6.25
N ARG A 31 2.70 -2.81 -7.35
CA ARG A 31 1.30 -3.25 -7.36
C ARG A 31 1.17 -4.74 -7.07
N GLU A 32 2.00 -5.56 -7.71
CA GLU A 32 2.01 -7.03 -7.52
C GLU A 32 2.44 -7.43 -6.11
N ASN A 33 3.34 -6.67 -5.48
CA ASN A 33 3.79 -6.91 -4.12
C ASN A 33 3.04 -6.09 -3.07
N SER A 34 1.89 -5.52 -3.43
CA SER A 34 1.06 -4.77 -2.49
C SER A 34 0.27 -5.72 -1.60
N PRO A 35 0.19 -5.48 -0.28
CA PRO A 35 -0.78 -6.18 0.58
C PRO A 35 -2.23 -5.91 0.19
N ALA A 36 -2.50 -4.97 -0.72
CA ALA A 36 -3.83 -4.83 -1.31
C ALA A 36 -4.17 -5.97 -2.28
N CYS A 37 -3.17 -6.64 -2.85
CA CYS A 37 -3.30 -7.78 -3.75
C CYS A 37 -3.57 -9.05 -2.92
N PHE A 38 -4.45 -9.93 -3.38
CA PHE A 38 -4.76 -11.19 -2.68
C PHE A 38 -3.57 -12.17 -2.73
N GLU A 39 -2.92 -12.21 -3.88
CA GLU A 39 -1.76 -13.04 -4.22
C GLU A 39 -0.57 -12.75 -3.30
N TYR A 40 -0.44 -11.51 -2.83
CA TYR A 40 0.54 -11.15 -1.80
C TYR A 40 0.36 -11.95 -0.51
N HIS A 41 -0.90 -12.14 -0.09
CA HIS A 41 -1.26 -12.90 1.11
C HIS A 41 -1.16 -14.40 0.86
N LEU A 42 -1.60 -14.86 -0.31
CA LEU A 42 -1.51 -16.28 -0.70
C LEU A 42 -0.05 -16.77 -0.71
N ALA A 43 0.88 -15.96 -1.22
CA ALA A 43 2.31 -16.25 -1.21
C ALA A 43 2.94 -16.25 0.19
N ARG A 44 2.24 -15.75 1.21
CA ARG A 44 2.69 -15.61 2.60
C ARG A 44 1.89 -16.48 3.58
N VAL A 45 0.99 -17.32 3.08
CA VAL A 45 0.37 -18.36 3.89
C VAL A 45 1.45 -19.31 4.37
N ASP A 46 1.30 -19.80 5.60
CA ASP A 46 2.18 -20.78 6.20
C ASP A 46 2.40 -21.99 5.26
N ALA A 47 3.65 -22.42 5.14
CA ALA A 47 4.04 -23.55 4.31
C ALA A 47 3.51 -24.88 4.86
N GLU A 48 3.20 -24.94 6.16
CA GLU A 48 2.60 -26.12 6.81
C GLU A 48 1.14 -26.37 6.38
N ILE A 49 0.43 -25.33 5.90
CA ILE A 49 -0.91 -25.50 5.33
C ILE A 49 -0.75 -26.04 3.91
N THR A 50 -0.83 -27.36 3.76
CA THR A 50 -0.64 -28.03 2.48
C THR A 50 -1.90 -28.13 1.64
N ASP A 51 -3.09 -28.14 2.27
CA ASP A 51 -4.36 -28.17 1.55
C ASP A 51 -4.61 -26.83 0.83
N HIS A 52 -4.94 -26.92 -0.46
CA HIS A 52 -5.12 -25.73 -1.28
C HIS A 52 -6.28 -24.85 -0.82
N GLN A 53 -7.40 -25.46 -0.41
CA GLN A 53 -8.58 -24.70 0.01
C GLN A 53 -8.34 -24.00 1.35
N GLU A 54 -7.66 -24.66 2.28
CA GLU A 54 -7.26 -24.05 3.54
C GLU A 54 -6.29 -22.90 3.34
N ARG A 55 -5.34 -23.02 2.41
CA ARG A 55 -4.44 -21.91 2.07
C ARG A 55 -5.19 -20.70 1.55
N VAL A 56 -6.15 -20.91 0.65
CA VAL A 56 -6.99 -19.82 0.11
C VAL A 56 -7.77 -19.15 1.24
N LYS A 57 -8.40 -19.91 2.14
CA LYS A 57 -9.12 -19.37 3.30
C LYS A 57 -8.22 -18.56 4.23
N ALA A 58 -7.01 -19.04 4.50
CA ALA A 58 -6.03 -18.32 5.32
C ALA A 58 -5.60 -17.00 4.67
N ALA A 59 -5.33 -17.02 3.35
CA ALA A 59 -5.00 -15.83 2.58
C ALA A 59 -6.17 -14.82 2.58
N GLU A 60 -7.41 -15.29 2.43
CA GLU A 60 -8.60 -14.44 2.46
C GLU A 60 -8.75 -13.74 3.82
N ALA A 61 -8.55 -14.47 4.91
CA ALA A 61 -8.60 -13.90 6.26
C ALA A 61 -7.53 -12.81 6.44
N ALA A 62 -6.30 -13.06 5.99
CA ALA A 62 -5.20 -12.09 6.06
C ALA A 62 -5.47 -10.84 5.21
N HIS A 63 -5.98 -11.03 3.98
CA HIS A 63 -6.35 -9.93 3.08
C HIS A 63 -7.47 -9.07 3.66
N ARG A 64 -8.54 -9.68 4.15
CA ARG A 64 -9.64 -8.97 4.83
C ARG A 64 -9.13 -8.18 6.04
N ALA A 65 -8.27 -8.78 6.86
CA ALA A 65 -7.67 -8.09 8.00
C ALA A 65 -6.88 -6.84 7.58
N TYR A 66 -6.09 -6.93 6.50
CA TYR A 66 -5.38 -5.77 5.95
C TYR A 66 -6.35 -4.68 5.48
N MET A 67 -7.40 -5.05 4.73
CA MET A 67 -8.40 -4.09 4.24
C MET A 67 -9.15 -3.40 5.38
N LEU A 68 -9.47 -4.11 6.46
CA LEU A 68 -10.10 -3.53 7.64
C LEU A 68 -9.18 -2.51 8.32
N ARG A 69 -7.88 -2.82 8.49
CA ARG A 69 -6.90 -1.86 9.02
C ARG A 69 -6.79 -0.61 8.14
N LEU A 70 -6.78 -0.79 6.82
CA LEU A 70 -6.73 0.32 5.86
C LEU A 70 -7.99 1.20 5.95
N ALA A 71 -9.17 0.59 6.09
CA ALA A 71 -10.43 1.30 6.28
C ALA A 71 -10.45 2.09 7.59
N GLN A 72 -9.99 1.49 8.70
CA GLN A 72 -9.84 2.16 9.99
C GLN A 72 -8.90 3.37 9.91
N ALA A 73 -7.72 3.21 9.31
CA ALA A 73 -6.77 4.30 9.12
C ALA A 73 -7.36 5.45 8.30
N SER A 74 -8.10 5.10 7.24
CA SER A 74 -8.79 6.06 6.37
C SER A 74 -9.88 6.82 7.12
N ALA A 75 -10.71 6.14 7.91
CA ALA A 75 -11.74 6.76 8.73
C ALA A 75 -11.14 7.72 9.78
N LYS A 76 -10.06 7.30 10.45
CA LYS A 76 -9.33 8.15 11.40
C LYS A 76 -8.76 9.41 10.74
N SER A 77 -8.18 9.28 9.54
CA SER A 77 -7.65 10.41 8.77
C SER A 77 -8.76 11.41 8.41
N ARG A 78 -9.90 10.92 7.89
CA ARG A 78 -11.06 11.76 7.57
C ARG A 78 -11.60 12.49 8.79
N LYS A 79 -11.71 11.82 9.94
CA LYS A 79 -12.14 12.45 11.20
C LYS A 79 -11.19 13.58 11.62
N LYS A 80 -9.88 13.36 11.52
CA LYS A 80 -8.87 14.39 11.84
C LYS A 80 -8.96 15.59 10.90
N LYS A 81 -9.22 15.34 9.61
CA LYS A 81 -9.40 16.41 8.63
C LYS A 81 -10.64 17.24 8.96
N ALA A 82 -11.80 16.62 9.18
CA ALA A 82 -13.03 17.32 9.56
C ALA A 82 -12.81 18.20 10.81
N ALA A 83 -12.19 17.65 11.86
CA ALA A 83 -11.90 18.43 13.07
C ALA A 83 -10.92 19.60 12.85
N ARG A 84 -10.03 19.51 11.85
CA ARG A 84 -9.15 20.63 11.47
C ARG A 84 -9.93 21.69 10.70
N ASP A 85 -10.79 21.27 9.77
CA ASP A 85 -11.61 22.16 8.95
C ASP A 85 -12.64 22.91 9.84
N ASP A 86 -13.19 22.26 10.88
CA ASP A 86 -14.07 22.87 11.89
C ASP A 86 -13.35 23.88 12.81
N ALA A 87 -12.04 23.78 12.93
CA ALA A 87 -11.21 24.63 13.81
C ALA A 87 -10.50 25.78 13.07
N ALA A 88 -10.67 25.88 11.75
CA ALA A 88 -10.09 26.89 10.87
C ALA A 88 -11.12 27.96 10.50
#